data_AF-A0A268QWU7-F1
#
_entry.id   AF-A0A268QWU7-F1
#
_cell.length_a   1.000
_cell.length_b   1.000
_cell.length_c   1.000
_cell.angle_alpha   90.00
_cell.angle_beta   90.00
_cell.angle_gamma   90.00
#
_symmetry.space_group_name_H-M   'P 1'
#
loop_
_entity.id
_entity.type
_entity.pdbx_description
1 polymer ?
#
loop_
_entity_poly.entity_id
_entity_poly.type
_entity_poly.pdbx_seq_one_letter_code
_entity_poly.pdbx_strand_id
1 'polypeptide(L)' 'GTASAGEIMAAALHQSAGIPLVGEKTFGKGTVQTAESFKDTSSVKYTTAKWLTPDGSWIHEKGIEPQIKAE' A
#
# COMPACT_ATOMS: atom_id res chain seq x y z
N GLY A 1 7.26 1.36 10.25
CA GLY A 1 5.95 0.95 9.70
C GLY A 1 6.08 0.60 8.24
N THR A 2 5.58 -0.57 7.85
CA THR A 2 5.54 -1.04 6.45
C THR A 2 4.58 -0.18 5.62
N ALA A 3 4.95 0.18 4.39
CA ALA A 3 4.15 1.03 3.52
C ALA A 3 4.33 0.70 2.03
N SER A 4 3.34 1.03 1.20
CA SER A 4 3.42 0.99 -0.26
C SER A 4 3.78 -0.41 -0.79
N ALA A 5 4.92 -0.60 -1.47
CA ALA A 5 5.32 -1.89 -2.03
C ALA A 5 5.38 -3.02 -0.97
N GLY A 6 5.75 -2.68 0.28
CA GLY A 6 5.72 -3.66 1.38
C GLY A 6 4.31 -4.12 1.72
N GLU A 7 3.32 -3.22 1.62
CA GLU A 7 1.91 -3.55 1.84
C GLU A 7 1.34 -4.36 0.66
N ILE A 8 1.75 -4.04 -0.56
CA ILE A 8 1.41 -4.84 -1.76
C ILE A 8 1.90 -6.29 -1.58
N MET A 9 3.17 -6.46 -1.18
CA MET A 9 3.75 -7.78 -0.95
C MET A 9 3.06 -8.52 0.20
N ALA A 10 2.82 -7.85 1.33
CA ALA A 10 2.13 -8.44 2.48
C ALA A 10 0.71 -8.89 2.12
N ALA A 11 -0.06 -8.05 1.43
CA ALA A 11 -1.40 -8.40 0.97
C ALA A 11 -1.38 -9.58 -0.01
N ALA A 12 -0.46 -9.58 -0.97
CA ALA A 12 -0.34 -10.67 -1.95
C ALA A 12 -0.02 -12.01 -1.28
N LEU A 13 0.96 -12.05 -0.39
CA LEU A 13 1.32 -13.27 0.34
C LEU A 13 0.16 -13.75 1.23
N HIS A 14 -0.49 -12.83 1.93
CA HIS A 14 -1.58 -13.18 2.82
C HIS A 14 -2.83 -13.66 2.08
N GLN A 15 -3.32 -12.86 1.14
CA GLN A 15 -4.61 -13.10 0.51
C GLN A 15 -4.54 -14.12 -0.63
N SER A 16 -3.43 -14.17 -1.39
CA SER A 16 -3.29 -15.10 -2.51
C SER A 16 -2.67 -16.44 -2.11
N ALA A 17 -1.77 -16.44 -1.11
CA ALA A 17 -1.05 -17.65 -0.69
C ALA A 17 -1.41 -18.13 0.72
N GLY A 18 -2.31 -17.44 1.43
CA GLY A 18 -2.75 -17.82 2.77
C GLY A 18 -1.67 -17.71 3.85
N ILE A 19 -0.61 -16.94 3.60
CA ILE A 19 0.52 -16.83 4.52
C ILE A 19 0.16 -15.85 5.66
N PRO A 20 0.24 -16.24 6.95
CA PRO A 20 -0.04 -15.33 8.05
C PRO A 20 1.04 -14.24 8.16
N LEU A 21 0.60 -13.01 8.37
CA LEU A 21 1.42 -11.85 8.67
C LEU A 21 1.63 -11.74 10.18
N VAL A 22 2.85 -11.38 10.57
CA VAL A 22 3.26 -11.20 11.97
C VAL A 22 3.79 -9.79 12.17
N GLY A 23 3.43 -9.14 13.27
CA GLY A 23 3.95 -7.83 13.66
C GLY A 23 2.86 -6.84 14.04
N GLU A 24 2.98 -5.61 13.55
CA GLU A 24 2.03 -4.53 13.78
C GLU A 24 1.31 -4.11 12.49
N LYS A 25 0.24 -3.33 12.68
CA LYS A 25 -0.53 -2.73 11.59
C LYS A 25 0.36 -1.88 10.66
N THR A 26 0.17 -2.03 9.35
CA THR A 26 0.91 -1.25 8.34
C THR A 26 0.35 0.18 8.18
N PHE A 27 1.06 1.02 7.42
CA PHE A 27 0.76 2.45 7.33
C PHE A 27 -0.55 2.82 6.60
N GLY A 28 -0.88 2.16 5.50
CA GLY A 28 -2.06 2.46 4.69
C GLY A 28 -1.79 3.30 3.43
N LYS A 29 -0.69 3.06 2.70
CA LYS A 29 -0.41 3.80 1.45
C LYS A 29 -0.92 3.04 0.22
N GLY A 30 -2.22 3.21 -0.06
CA GLY A 30 -2.95 2.56 -1.17
C GLY A 30 -2.99 3.32 -2.51
N THR A 31 -2.09 4.28 -2.76
CA THR A 31 -2.13 5.16 -3.94
C THR A 31 -0.82 5.18 -4.71
N VAL A 32 -0.92 5.36 -6.03
CA VAL A 32 0.20 5.61 -6.94
C VAL A 32 0.18 7.09 -7.31
N GLN A 33 1.33 7.75 -7.16
CA GLN A 33 1.50 9.15 -7.50
C GLN A 33 2.43 9.26 -8.71
N THR A 34 2.06 10.13 -9.63
CA THR A 34 2.89 10.51 -10.78
C THR A 34 3.32 11.96 -10.59
N ALA A 35 4.54 12.27 -11.01
CA ALA A 35 5.05 13.63 -11.08
C ALA A 35 5.12 14.04 -12.55
N GLU A 36 4.59 15.21 -12.85
CA GLU A 36 4.64 15.83 -14.17
C GLU A 36 5.35 17.17 -14.04
N SER A 37 6.36 17.39 -14.89
CA SER A 37 7.17 18.59 -14.91
C SER A 37 6.79 19.45 -16.10
N PHE A 38 6.64 20.75 -15.87
CA PHE A 38 6.29 21.73 -16.88
C PHE A 38 7.53 22.51 -17.36
N LYS A 39 7.40 23.17 -18.51
CA LYS A 39 8.51 23.92 -19.15
C LYS A 39 9.00 25.10 -18.33
N ASP A 40 8.16 25.64 -17.45
CA ASP A 40 8.46 26.75 -16.55
C ASP A 40 9.19 26.31 -15.27
N THR A 41 9.70 25.07 -15.23
CA THR A 41 10.36 24.43 -14.09
C THR A 41 9.44 24.06 -12.92
N SER A 42 8.15 24.35 -13.02
CA SER A 42 7.18 23.87 -12.03
C SER A 42 6.90 22.38 -12.19
N SER A 43 6.37 21.75 -11.15
CA SER A 43 5.96 20.36 -11.19
C SER A 43 4.69 20.13 -10.38
N VAL A 44 3.84 19.24 -10.86
CA VAL A 44 2.67 18.76 -10.10
C VAL A 44 2.87 17.29 -9.77
N LYS A 45 2.59 16.94 -8.52
CA LYS A 45 2.52 15.55 -8.07
C LYS A 45 1.08 15.23 -7.73
N TYR A 46 0.51 14.25 -8.42
CA TYR A 46 -0.89 13.91 -8.27
C TYR A 46 -1.08 12.40 -8.24
N THR A 47 -2.15 11.97 -7.60
CA THR A 47 -2.54 10.56 -7.53
C THR A 47 -3.16 10.16 -8.86
N THR A 48 -2.58 9.15 -9.51
CA THR A 48 -3.04 8.64 -10.80
C THR A 48 -3.80 7.33 -10.67
N ALA A 49 -3.53 6.56 -9.61
CA ALA A 49 -4.20 5.29 -9.41
C ALA A 49 -4.34 4.90 -7.94
N LYS A 50 -5.26 3.97 -7.71
CA LYS A 50 -5.38 3.17 -6.50
C LYS A 50 -4.90 1.77 -6.84
N TRP A 51 -4.11 1.16 -5.98
CA TRP A 51 -3.85 -0.27 -6.06
C TRP A 51 -4.74 -0.99 -5.06
N LEU A 52 -5.27 -2.14 -5.47
CA LEU A 52 -6.14 -2.98 -4.66
C LEU A 52 -5.38 -4.23 -4.25
N THR A 53 -5.75 -4.79 -3.11
CA THR A 53 -5.29 -6.11 -2.69
C THR A 53 -5.92 -7.20 -3.57
N PRO A 54 -5.40 -8.46 -3.55
CA PRO A 54 -5.95 -9.55 -4.36
C PRO A 54 -7.46 -9.77 -4.24
N ASP A 55 -8.04 -9.52 -3.06
CA ASP A 55 -9.48 -9.63 -2.81
C ASP A 55 -10.29 -8.38 -3.25
N GLY A 56 -9.65 -7.38 -3.85
CA GLY A 56 -10.27 -6.13 -4.29
C GLY A 56 -10.37 -5.04 -3.23
N SER A 57 -9.86 -5.25 -2.01
CA SER A 57 -9.89 -4.24 -0.95
C SER A 57 -8.92 -3.08 -1.21
N TRP A 58 -9.34 -1.88 -0.83
CA TRP A 58 -8.48 -0.69 -0.84
C TRP A 58 -8.04 -0.31 0.57
N ILE A 59 -6.73 -0.38 0.81
CA ILE A 59 -6.11 -0.24 2.15
C ILE A 59 -5.66 1.18 2.48
N HIS A 60 -5.96 2.18 1.64
CA HIS A 60 -5.51 3.54 1.88
C HIS A 60 -6.07 4.10 3.18
N GLU A 61 -5.20 4.71 4.01
CA GLU A 61 -5.50 5.22 5.37
C GLU A 61 -5.94 4.16 6.38
N LYS A 62 -5.98 2.89 5.97
CA LYS A 62 -6.38 1.76 6.80
C LYS A 62 -5.22 0.85 7.14
N GLY A 63 -4.28 0.64 6.23
CA GLY A 63 -3.22 -0.36 6.38
C GLY A 63 -3.75 -1.80 6.33
N ILE A 64 -2.88 -2.73 6.68
CA ILE A 64 -3.12 -4.17 6.74
C ILE A 64 -2.88 -4.60 8.19
N GLU A 65 -3.86 -5.32 8.75
CA GLU A 65 -3.75 -5.92 10.08
C GLU A 65 -3.04 -7.27 9.97
N PRO A 66 -2.06 -7.56 10.84
CA PRO A 66 -1.43 -8.87 10.91
C PRO A 66 -2.33 -9.89 11.60
N GLN A 67 -2.22 -11.16 11.21
CA GLN A 67 -2.95 -12.26 11.86
C GLN A 67 -2.37 -12.59 13.23
N ILE A 68 -1.07 -12.34 13.42
CA ILE A 68 -0.36 -12.55 14.68
C ILE A 68 0.26 -11.22 15.09
N LYS A 69 -0.19 -10.65 16.21
CA LYS A 69 0.39 -9.42 16.75
C LYS A 69 1.72 -9.73 17.42
N ALA A 70 2.74 -8.91 17.14
CA ALA A 70 4.02 -8.94 17.83
C ALA A 70 4.50 -7.50 18.01
N GLU A 71 4.96 -7.18 19.22
CA GLU A 71 5.57 -5.90 19.61
C GLU A 71 7.08 -5.92 19.37
#